data_AF-A0A3C0CXS2-F1
#
_entry.id   AF-A0A3C0CXS2-F1
#
_cell.length_a   1.000
_cell.length_b   1.000
_cell.length_c   1.000
_cell.angle_alpha   90.00
_cell.angle_beta   90.00
_cell.angle_gamma   90.00
#
_symmetry.space_group_name_H-M   'P 1'
#
loop_
_entity.id
_entity.type
_entity.pdbx_description
1 polymer ?
#
loop_
_entity_poly.entity_id
_entity_poly.type
_entity_poly.pdbx_seq_one_letter_code
_entity_poly.pdbx_strand_id
1 'polypeptide(L)'
;MYAQSLDGAWQVRESGGREWIPAEVPGCIHTDLLSAGLIPNPFAEDNELRVSWVAEAGWIYKREFHPTPELLNEERIFLECDGLDTLASISINGEEVAGTDNMHRRYSFDVTELLHPGPNTIEISFASPVEYVRRLLGTDPYVTSPADSIPGSPYIRKAMYQWGWDWAPKIP
;
A
#
# COMPACT_ATOMS: atom_id res chain seq x y z
N MET A 1 -21.55 1.17 19.02
CA MET A 1 -20.62 1.07 17.88
C MET A 1 -19.36 0.41 18.41
N TYR A 2 -19.21 -0.88 18.13
CA TYR A 2 -17.97 -1.60 18.42
C TYR A 2 -16.98 -1.33 17.30
N ALA A 3 -15.71 -1.18 17.67
CA ALA A 3 -14.63 -0.97 16.72
C ALA A 3 -13.41 -1.76 17.19
N GLN A 4 -12.73 -2.39 16.24
CA GLN A 4 -11.49 -3.10 16.47
C GLN A 4 -10.45 -2.55 15.50
N SER A 5 -9.42 -1.89 16.03
CA SER A 5 -8.33 -1.39 15.19
C SER A 5 -7.51 -2.56 14.64
N LEU A 6 -7.12 -2.42 13.36
CA LEU A 6 -6.15 -3.27 12.70
C LEU A 6 -4.78 -2.57 12.59
N ASP A 7 -4.51 -1.54 13.39
CA ASP A 7 -3.20 -0.91 13.50
C ASP A 7 -2.24 -1.77 14.34
N GLY A 8 -0.95 -1.56 14.16
CA GLY A 8 0.14 -2.26 14.83
C GLY A 8 0.92 -3.18 13.89
N ALA A 9 1.29 -4.35 14.40
CA ALA A 9 2.13 -5.30 13.71
C ALA A 9 1.42 -6.02 12.54
N TRP A 10 2.06 -5.96 11.39
CA TRP A 10 1.72 -6.67 10.16
C TRP A 10 2.95 -7.41 9.64
N GLN A 11 2.79 -8.12 8.53
CA GLN A 11 3.90 -8.61 7.73
C GLN A 11 3.78 -8.08 6.31
N VAL A 12 4.91 -7.88 5.64
CA VAL A 12 4.95 -7.50 4.23
C VAL A 12 5.88 -8.41 3.46
N ARG A 13 5.59 -8.62 2.17
CA ARG A 13 6.50 -9.25 1.21
C ARG A 13 6.38 -8.61 -0.16
N GLU A 14 7.41 -8.78 -0.97
CA GLU A 14 7.36 -8.47 -2.39
C GLU A 14 6.36 -9.40 -3.11
N SER A 15 5.60 -8.85 -4.05
CA SER A 15 4.71 -9.59 -4.94
C SER A 15 5.51 -10.59 -5.79
N GLY A 16 5.28 -11.88 -5.57
CA GLY A 16 6.06 -12.96 -6.21
C GLY A 16 7.26 -13.44 -5.37
N GLY A 17 7.63 -12.68 -4.34
CA GLY A 17 8.60 -13.09 -3.32
C GLY A 17 8.04 -14.15 -2.37
N ARG A 18 8.91 -14.84 -1.64
CA ARG A 18 8.54 -15.90 -0.67
C ARG A 18 8.69 -15.51 0.78
N GLU A 19 9.51 -14.50 1.06
CA GLU A 19 9.90 -14.12 2.42
C GLU A 19 8.98 -13.01 2.94
N TRP A 20 8.45 -13.22 4.14
CA TRP A 20 7.69 -12.22 4.88
C TRP A 20 8.60 -11.55 5.89
N ILE A 21 8.57 -10.23 5.94
CA ILE A 21 9.26 -9.43 6.96
C ILE A 21 8.24 -8.73 7.86
N PRO A 22 8.62 -8.33 9.08
CA PRO A 22 7.78 -7.47 9.92
C PRO A 22 7.46 -6.15 9.23
N ALA A 23 6.24 -5.67 9.43
CA ALA A 23 5.77 -4.37 8.96
C ALA A 23 4.90 -3.69 10.02
N GLU A 24 4.77 -2.38 9.94
CA GLU A 24 3.91 -1.60 10.84
C GLU A 24 2.81 -0.87 10.05
N VAL A 25 1.59 -0.88 10.56
CA VAL A 25 0.46 -0.11 10.01
C VAL A 25 -0.11 0.79 11.11
N PRO A 26 -0.26 2.11 10.89
CA PRO A 26 0.11 2.85 9.69
C PRO A 26 1.64 2.93 9.46
N GLY A 27 2.07 2.78 8.22
CA GLY A 27 3.48 2.79 7.82
C GLY A 27 3.64 2.80 6.30
N CYS A 28 4.87 2.61 5.81
CA CYS A 28 5.14 2.43 4.39
C CYS A 28 6.27 1.42 4.14
N ILE A 29 6.31 0.90 2.92
CA ILE A 29 7.26 -0.16 2.57
C ILE A 29 8.73 0.24 2.79
N HIS A 30 9.07 1.50 2.51
CA HIS A 30 10.43 2.00 2.72
C HIS A 30 10.85 1.94 4.20
N THR A 31 9.95 2.28 5.12
CA THR A 31 10.24 2.19 6.56
C THR A 31 10.32 0.75 7.04
N ASP A 32 9.50 -0.15 6.49
CA ASP A 32 9.51 -1.58 6.83
C ASP A 32 10.81 -2.25 6.36
N LEU A 33 11.22 -2.02 5.11
CA LEU A 33 12.48 -2.53 4.56
C LEU A 33 13.70 -1.95 5.29
N LEU A 34 13.67 -0.65 5.64
CA LEU A 34 14.74 -0.01 6.39
C LEU A 34 14.87 -0.61 7.79
N SER A 35 13.75 -0.85 8.47
CA SER A 35 13.72 -1.46 9.81
C SER A 35 14.20 -2.92 9.79
N ALA A 36 13.95 -3.64 8.69
CA ALA A 36 14.46 -4.97 8.45
C ALA A 36 15.94 -5.00 8.01
N GLY A 37 16.58 -3.84 7.79
CA GLY A 37 17.96 -3.74 7.31
C GLY A 37 18.16 -4.18 5.86
N LEU A 38 17.08 -4.21 5.06
CA LEU A 38 17.10 -4.66 3.66
C LEU A 38 17.43 -3.56 2.66
N ILE A 39 17.27 -2.30 3.07
CA ILE A 39 17.67 -1.13 2.27
C ILE A 39 18.48 -0.16 3.13
N PRO A 40 19.39 0.63 2.53
CA PRO A 40 20.02 1.74 3.22
C PRO A 40 19.03 2.87 3.47
N ASN A 41 19.36 3.82 4.35
CA ASN A 41 18.55 5.03 4.56
C ASN A 41 18.38 5.79 3.22
N PRO A 42 17.15 5.91 2.68
CA PRO A 42 16.92 6.54 1.38
C PRO A 42 17.37 8.01 1.30
N PHE A 43 17.43 8.70 2.43
CA PHE A 43 17.79 10.12 2.51
C PHE A 43 19.28 10.38 2.70
N ALA A 44 20.11 9.34 2.78
CA ALA A 44 21.55 9.49 2.88
C ALA A 44 22.21 9.40 1.50
N GLU A 45 23.10 10.34 1.19
CA GLU A 45 23.91 10.34 -0.04
C GLU A 45 23.06 10.18 -1.30
N ASP A 46 23.40 9.23 -2.17
CA ASP A 46 22.68 8.88 -3.40
C ASP A 46 21.82 7.62 -3.24
N ASN A 47 21.49 7.23 -2.00
CA ASN A 47 20.74 6.00 -1.73
C ASN A 47 19.35 5.97 -2.37
N GLU A 48 18.74 7.12 -2.67
CA GLU A 48 17.54 7.22 -3.50
C GLU A 48 17.65 6.38 -4.78
N LEU A 49 18.78 6.45 -5.48
CA LEU A 49 19.03 5.67 -6.70
C LEU A 49 19.16 4.18 -6.41
N ARG A 50 19.69 3.83 -5.23
CA ARG A 50 19.91 2.43 -4.81
C ARG A 50 18.63 1.75 -4.35
N VAL A 51 17.63 2.53 -3.92
CA VAL A 51 16.34 2.01 -3.44
C VAL A 51 15.21 2.18 -4.46
N SER A 52 15.49 2.69 -5.67
CA SER A 52 14.47 2.95 -6.69
C SER A 52 13.65 1.71 -7.07
N TRP A 53 14.24 0.51 -6.95
CA TRP A 53 13.58 -0.76 -7.22
C TRP A 53 12.35 -1.00 -6.32
N VAL A 54 12.33 -0.42 -5.12
CA VAL A 54 11.22 -0.57 -4.16
C VAL A 54 9.91 -0.04 -4.75
N ALA A 55 9.98 1.09 -5.47
CA ALA A 55 8.84 1.71 -6.12
C ALA A 55 8.43 1.00 -7.43
N GLU A 56 9.30 0.18 -8.01
CA GLU A 56 9.02 -0.62 -9.20
C GLU A 56 8.37 -1.97 -8.85
N ALA A 57 8.49 -2.42 -7.61
CA ALA A 57 7.91 -3.67 -7.11
C ALA A 57 6.46 -3.52 -6.61
N GLY A 58 5.72 -4.63 -6.62
CA GLY A 58 4.46 -4.75 -5.90
C GLY A 58 4.69 -5.31 -4.50
N TRP A 59 3.80 -5.00 -3.56
CA TRP A 59 3.95 -5.36 -2.15
C TRP A 59 2.65 -5.91 -1.58
N ILE A 60 2.74 -6.97 -0.79
CA ILE A 60 1.58 -7.59 -0.15
C ILE A 60 1.75 -7.44 1.36
N TYR A 61 0.85 -6.69 1.98
CA TYR A 61 0.72 -6.59 3.43
C TYR A 61 -0.28 -7.65 3.91
N LYS A 62 0.00 -8.27 5.05
CA LYS A 62 -0.84 -9.31 5.66
C LYS A 62 -0.93 -9.17 7.16
N ARG A 63 -2.11 -9.45 7.69
CA ARG A 63 -2.34 -9.59 9.13
C ARG A 63 -3.36 -10.67 9.44
N GLU A 64 -3.08 -11.46 10.47
CA GLU A 64 -4.09 -12.27 11.15
C GLU A 64 -4.71 -11.46 12.28
N PHE A 65 -6.03 -11.56 12.43
CA PHE A 65 -6.77 -10.90 13.50
C PHE A 65 -7.96 -11.74 13.94
N HIS A 66 -8.42 -11.52 15.16
CA HIS A 66 -9.57 -12.22 15.73
C HIS A 66 -10.68 -11.19 15.98
N PRO A 67 -11.76 -11.17 15.17
CA PRO A 67 -12.91 -10.30 15.42
C PRO A 67 -13.47 -10.54 16.83
N THR A 68 -13.77 -9.47 17.57
CA THR A 68 -14.39 -9.65 18.90
C THR A 68 -15.81 -10.22 18.75
N PRO A 69 -16.30 -11.00 19.74
CA PRO A 69 -17.67 -11.51 19.70
C PRO A 69 -18.72 -10.39 19.59
N GLU A 70 -18.46 -9.23 20.18
CA GLU A 70 -19.36 -8.08 20.09
C GLU A 70 -19.44 -7.53 18.66
N LEU A 71 -18.31 -7.47 17.95
CA LEU A 71 -18.26 -7.04 16.56
C LEU A 71 -19.01 -8.03 15.65
N LEU A 72 -18.83 -9.33 15.86
CA LEU A 72 -19.50 -10.39 15.06
C LEU A 72 -21.02 -10.47 15.29
N ASN A 73 -21.54 -9.85 16.35
CA ASN A 73 -22.97 -9.81 16.63
C ASN A 73 -23.68 -8.58 15.99
N GLU A 74 -22.94 -7.68 15.37
CA GLU A 74 -23.51 -6.53 14.66
C GLU A 74 -24.15 -6.96 13.34
N GLU A 75 -25.24 -6.29 12.95
CA GLU A 75 -25.94 -6.57 11.68
C GLU A 75 -25.08 -6.24 10.45
N ARG A 76 -24.19 -5.25 10.58
CA ARG A 76 -23.27 -4.84 9.52
C ARG A 76 -21.90 -4.50 10.09
N ILE A 77 -20.87 -5.01 9.44
CA ILE A 77 -19.47 -4.80 9.82
C ILE A 77 -18.75 -4.19 8.62
N PHE A 78 -18.03 -3.09 8.85
CA PHE A 78 -17.31 -2.37 7.81
C PHE A 78 -15.80 -2.39 8.07
N LEU A 79 -15.03 -2.62 7.01
CA LEU A 79 -13.61 -2.32 6.98
C LEU A 79 -13.43 -0.84 6.62
N GLU A 80 -12.92 -0.07 7.57
CA GLU A 80 -12.61 1.35 7.41
C GLU A 80 -11.11 1.52 7.17
N CYS A 81 -10.76 2.13 6.04
CA CYS A 81 -9.38 2.51 5.71
C CYS A 81 -9.30 4.02 5.55
N ASP A 82 -8.62 4.69 6.49
CA ASP A 82 -8.46 6.15 6.46
C ASP A 82 -7.56 6.64 5.32
N GLY A 83 -6.69 5.77 4.79
CA GLY A 83 -5.88 6.03 3.62
C GLY A 83 -5.14 4.77 3.16
N LEU A 84 -5.06 4.59 1.84
CA LEU A 84 -4.30 3.54 1.18
C LEU A 84 -3.49 4.18 0.06
N ASP A 85 -2.17 4.02 0.08
CA ASP A 85 -1.27 4.60 -0.92
C ASP A 85 -0.76 3.51 -1.88
N THR A 86 -1.29 3.34 -3.09
CA THR A 86 -2.46 4.01 -3.69
C THR A 86 -3.32 3.00 -4.44
N LEU A 87 -2.67 2.17 -5.26
CA LEU A 87 -3.30 1.13 -6.07
C LEU A 87 -3.33 -0.17 -5.26
N ALA A 88 -4.41 -0.41 -4.52
CA ALA A 88 -4.50 -1.56 -3.63
C ALA A 88 -5.67 -2.49 -3.97
N SER A 89 -5.44 -3.80 -3.87
CA SER A 89 -6.47 -4.84 -3.86
C SER A 89 -6.55 -5.47 -2.48
N ILE A 90 -7.73 -5.50 -1.89
CA ILE A 90 -7.97 -5.96 -0.51
C ILE A 90 -8.69 -7.30 -0.56
N SER A 91 -8.24 -8.26 0.24
CA SER A 91 -8.94 -9.52 0.47
C SER A 91 -9.01 -9.86 1.94
N ILE A 92 -10.09 -10.55 2.33
CA ILE A 92 -10.28 -11.13 3.67
C ILE A 92 -10.56 -12.61 3.48
N ASN A 93 -9.83 -13.46 4.20
CA ASN A 93 -9.94 -14.92 4.13
C ASN A 93 -9.80 -15.48 2.70
N GLY A 94 -9.05 -14.78 1.84
CA GLY A 94 -8.85 -15.12 0.44
C GLY A 94 -9.95 -14.64 -0.51
N GLU A 95 -11.02 -14.04 0.01
CA GLU A 95 -12.10 -13.47 -0.80
C GLU A 95 -11.85 -11.97 -1.05
N GLU A 96 -12.09 -11.53 -2.29
CA GLU A 96 -11.88 -10.14 -2.69
C GLU A 96 -12.91 -9.22 -2.03
N VAL A 97 -12.44 -8.13 -1.42
CA VAL A 97 -13.27 -7.07 -0.84
C VAL A 97 -13.46 -5.95 -1.86
N ALA A 98 -12.36 -5.34 -2.31
CA ALA A 98 -12.37 -4.17 -3.18
C ALA A 98 -10.98 -3.83 -3.76
N GLY A 99 -11.00 -3.02 -4.82
CA GLY A 99 -9.84 -2.28 -5.33
C GLY A 99 -9.89 -0.79 -4.98
N THR A 100 -8.72 -0.17 -4.84
CA THR A 100 -8.55 1.27 -4.59
C THR A 100 -7.49 1.86 -5.51
N ASP A 101 -7.60 3.16 -5.80
CA ASP A 101 -6.76 3.87 -6.76
C ASP A 101 -6.44 5.32 -6.36
N ASN A 102 -6.71 5.72 -5.11
CA ASN A 102 -6.63 7.12 -4.70
C ASN A 102 -6.22 7.29 -3.23
N MET A 103 -4.99 7.77 -3.02
CA MET A 103 -4.39 8.04 -1.71
C MET A 103 -5.18 9.04 -0.86
N HIS A 104 -5.96 9.90 -1.50
CA HIS A 104 -6.61 11.03 -0.84
C HIS A 104 -8.04 10.74 -0.38
N ARG A 105 -8.44 9.46 -0.35
CA ARG A 105 -9.79 9.04 0.02
C ARG A 105 -9.75 8.12 1.24
N ARG A 106 -10.79 8.26 2.06
CA ARG A 106 -11.21 7.21 2.99
C ARG A 106 -12.05 6.20 2.24
N TYR A 107 -11.91 4.94 2.63
CA TYR A 107 -12.64 3.82 2.08
C TYR A 107 -13.38 3.08 3.19
N SER A 108 -14.63 2.69 2.91
CA SER A 108 -15.49 1.92 3.80
C SER A 108 -16.10 0.79 2.98
N PHE A 109 -15.86 -0.45 3.39
CA PHE A 109 -16.32 -1.65 2.69
C PHE A 109 -17.12 -2.54 3.62
N ASP A 110 -18.29 -2.98 3.18
CA ASP A 110 -19.06 -3.98 3.93
C ASP A 110 -18.35 -5.33 3.85
N VAL A 111 -17.99 -5.88 5.00
CA VAL A 111 -17.26 -7.16 5.14
C VAL A 111 -18.04 -8.16 5.99
N THR A 112 -19.33 -7.90 6.25
CA THR A 112 -20.18 -8.66 7.17
C THR A 112 -20.13 -10.16 6.88
N GLU A 113 -20.28 -10.54 5.60
CA GLU A 113 -20.32 -11.94 5.16
C GLU A 113 -18.94 -12.61 5.06
N LEU A 114 -17.85 -11.84 5.18
CA LEU A 114 -16.48 -12.35 5.01
C LEU A 114 -15.83 -12.76 6.34
N LEU A 115 -16.38 -12.31 7.45
CA LEU A 115 -15.83 -12.54 8.78
C LEU A 115 -16.43 -13.77 9.44
N HIS A 116 -15.60 -14.48 10.20
CA HIS A 116 -16.06 -15.61 11.00
C HIS A 116 -15.45 -15.60 12.41
N PRO A 117 -16.03 -16.33 13.38
CA PRO A 117 -15.39 -16.52 14.69
C PRO A 117 -13.99 -17.14 14.54
N GLY A 118 -13.05 -16.69 15.38
CA GLY A 118 -11.67 -17.17 15.37
C GLY A 118 -10.73 -16.36 14.47
N PRO A 119 -9.63 -16.95 14.01
CA PRO A 119 -8.61 -16.25 13.23
C PRO A 119 -9.11 -15.92 11.83
N ASN A 120 -9.02 -14.66 11.43
CA ASN A 120 -9.28 -14.16 10.08
C ASN A 120 -7.99 -13.58 9.53
N THR A 121 -7.81 -13.65 8.21
CA THR A 121 -6.65 -13.06 7.53
C THR A 121 -7.10 -11.93 6.64
N ILE A 122 -6.48 -10.76 6.75
CA ILE A 122 -6.57 -9.68 5.77
C ILE A 122 -5.27 -9.60 4.98
N GLU A 123 -5.38 -9.46 3.66
CA GLU A 123 -4.26 -9.16 2.77
C GLU A 123 -4.57 -7.89 1.95
N ILE A 124 -3.59 -6.99 1.85
CA ILE A 124 -3.67 -5.78 1.03
C ILE A 124 -2.49 -5.81 0.07
N SER A 125 -2.80 -6.00 -1.21
CA SER A 125 -1.82 -6.05 -2.29
C SER A 125 -1.72 -4.69 -2.98
N PHE A 126 -0.58 -4.02 -2.82
CA PHE A 126 -0.26 -2.78 -3.50
C PHE A 126 0.48 -3.06 -4.81
N ALA A 127 -0.06 -2.55 -5.91
CA ALA A 127 0.60 -2.59 -7.21
C ALA A 127 1.68 -1.50 -7.30
N SER A 128 2.72 -1.77 -8.08
CA SER A 128 3.78 -0.80 -8.38
C SER A 128 3.19 0.46 -9.02
N PRO A 129 3.31 1.65 -8.37
CA PRO A 129 2.81 2.89 -8.95
C PRO A 129 3.60 3.27 -10.21
N VAL A 130 4.90 2.97 -10.25
CA VAL A 130 5.77 3.26 -11.40
C VAL A 130 5.37 2.43 -12.62
N GLU A 131 5.18 1.13 -12.45
CA GLU A 131 4.73 0.25 -13.56
C GLU A 131 3.34 0.62 -14.07
N TYR A 132 2.44 1.00 -13.16
CA TYR A 132 1.10 1.44 -13.52
C TYR A 132 1.13 2.67 -14.42
N VAL A 133 1.83 3.74 -14.01
CA VAL A 133 1.87 4.95 -14.84
C VAL A 133 2.70 4.76 -16.11
N ARG A 134 3.76 3.94 -16.07
CA ARG A 134 4.58 3.62 -17.25
C ARG A 134 3.73 2.99 -18.34
N ARG A 135 2.78 2.12 -17.95
CA ARG A 135 1.81 1.51 -18.87
C ARG A 135 0.83 2.52 -19.46
N LEU A 136 0.34 3.46 -18.65
CA LEU A 136 -0.62 4.48 -19.09
C LEU A 136 0.04 5.55 -19.97
N LEU A 137 1.28 5.93 -19.64
CA LEU A 137 2.06 6.88 -20.42
C LEU A 137 2.31 6.36 -21.84
N GLY A 138 2.69 5.08 -21.99
CA GLY A 138 2.90 4.46 -23.30
C GLY A 138 3.84 5.30 -24.17
N THR A 139 3.32 5.82 -25.30
CA THR A 139 4.02 6.77 -26.20
C THR A 139 3.34 8.14 -26.25
N ASP A 140 2.54 8.50 -25.25
CA ASP A 140 1.80 9.77 -25.21
C ASP A 140 2.78 10.96 -25.22
N PRO A 141 2.82 11.76 -26.31
CA PRO A 141 3.77 12.87 -26.41
C PRO A 141 3.31 14.11 -25.63
N TYR A 142 2.09 14.12 -25.07
CA TYR A 142 1.50 15.29 -24.43
C TYR A 142 1.65 15.32 -22.92
N VAL A 143 2.01 14.19 -22.29
CA VAL A 143 2.32 14.17 -20.87
C VAL A 143 3.77 14.55 -20.65
N THR A 144 3.96 15.77 -20.16
CA THR A 144 5.26 16.27 -19.72
C THR A 144 5.44 15.98 -18.24
N SER A 145 6.69 15.86 -17.81
CA SER A 145 7.06 15.73 -16.41
C SER A 145 8.26 16.65 -16.16
N PRO A 146 8.40 17.19 -14.94
CA PRO A 146 9.63 17.90 -14.56
C PRO A 146 10.87 17.09 -14.93
N ALA A 147 11.95 17.78 -15.35
CA ALA A 147 13.15 17.11 -15.85
C ALA A 147 13.74 16.08 -14.88
N ASP A 148 13.64 16.37 -13.58
CA ASP A 148 14.17 15.52 -12.50
C ASP A 148 13.08 14.74 -11.75
N SER A 149 11.95 14.40 -12.39
CA SER A 149 10.92 13.53 -11.81
C SER A 149 10.76 12.22 -12.58
N ILE A 150 10.19 11.19 -11.94
CA ILE A 150 9.69 10.01 -12.64
C ILE A 150 8.48 10.45 -13.52
N PRO A 151 8.46 10.14 -14.83
CA PRO A 151 7.35 10.54 -15.69
C PRO A 151 6.03 9.83 -15.40
N GLY A 152 4.91 10.50 -15.69
CA GLY A 152 3.58 9.89 -15.65
C GLY A 152 2.79 10.09 -14.35
N SER A 153 3.31 10.89 -13.41
CA SER A 153 2.61 11.23 -12.16
C SER A 153 1.17 11.76 -12.32
N PRO A 154 0.78 12.48 -13.40
CA PRO A 154 -0.60 12.91 -13.58
C PRO A 154 -1.63 11.79 -13.76
N TYR A 155 -1.19 10.56 -14.09
CA TYR A 155 -2.08 9.42 -14.31
C TYR A 155 -2.52 8.71 -13.02
N ILE A 156 -2.01 9.11 -11.86
CA ILE A 156 -2.29 8.44 -10.57
C ILE A 156 -2.68 9.45 -9.49
N ARG A 157 -3.64 9.09 -8.64
CA ARG A 157 -4.10 9.93 -7.53
C ARG A 157 -3.27 9.68 -6.26
N LYS A 158 -1.99 10.03 -6.36
CA LYS A 158 -0.94 9.90 -5.32
C LYS A 158 -0.28 11.24 -5.08
N ALA A 159 0.41 11.41 -3.94
CA ALA A 159 1.13 12.63 -3.65
C ALA A 159 2.23 12.91 -4.71
N MET A 160 2.06 14.01 -5.45
CA MET A 160 2.89 14.30 -6.64
C MET A 160 4.37 14.50 -6.32
N TYR A 161 4.71 14.99 -5.13
CA TYR A 161 6.09 15.22 -4.73
C TYR A 161 6.90 13.92 -4.59
N GLN A 162 6.25 12.77 -4.36
CA GLN A 162 6.92 11.48 -4.23
C GLN A 162 7.56 11.02 -5.54
N TRP A 163 7.14 11.60 -6.68
CA TRP A 163 7.72 11.32 -7.99
C TRP A 163 9.03 12.07 -8.24
N GLY A 164 9.55 12.81 -7.26
CA GLY A 164 10.66 13.73 -7.42
C GLY A 164 10.18 15.16 -7.69
N TRP A 165 10.84 16.12 -7.06
CA TRP A 165 10.58 17.55 -7.22
C TRP A 165 11.87 18.34 -7.04
N ASP A 166 11.86 19.65 -7.28
CA ASP A 166 13.07 20.50 -7.12
C ASP A 166 13.63 20.55 -5.67
N TRP A 167 12.91 19.99 -4.70
CA TRP A 167 13.31 19.83 -3.30
C TRP A 167 13.11 18.42 -2.72
N ALA A 168 12.65 17.43 -3.52
CA ALA A 168 12.24 16.12 -3.00
C ALA A 168 12.81 14.95 -3.81
N PRO A 169 13.17 13.84 -3.15
CA PRO A 169 13.62 12.62 -3.82
C PRO A 169 12.46 11.86 -4.47
N LYS A 170 12.79 10.95 -5.39
CA LYS A 170 11.91 10.01 -6.09
C LYS A 170 11.67 8.76 -5.25
N ILE A 171 10.76 8.85 -4.29
CA ILE A 171 10.39 7.75 -3.38
C ILE A 171 8.85 7.60 -3.36
N PRO A 172 8.23 7.16 -4.48
CA PRO A 172 6.82 6.78 -4.51
C PRO A 172 6.53 5.49 -3.77
#